data_AF-A0A2P5HPA6-F1
#
_entry.id   AF-A0A2P5HPA6-F1
#
_cell.length_a   1.000
_cell.length_b   1.000
_cell.length_c   1.000
_cell.angle_alpha   90.00
_cell.angle_beta   90.00
_cell.angle_gamma   90.00
#
_symmetry.space_group_name_H-M   'P 1'
#
loop_
_entity.id
_entity.type
_entity.pdbx_description
1 polymer ?
#
loop_
_entity_poly.entity_id
_entity_poly.type
_entity_poly.pdbx_seq_one_letter_code
_entity_poly.pdbx_strand_id
1 'polypeptide(L)'
;MSPPSNIVVGLGRSLPKELPYVILQFLAANSLAEFSAAVVAKTFLRLAISGWSGLAGRYTFYATELELKVEERKVLIPRIVLDAAINDRFNSTRSLSVYHCIKGPDDDGFDDGDCGDFGDYGDYGDYGE
;
A
#
# COMPACT_ATOMS: atom_id res chain seq x y z
N MET A 1 -10.87 -15.15 1.43
CA MET A 1 -9.80 -16.09 1.00
C MET A 1 -9.58 -17.15 2.07
N SER A 2 -9.20 -18.37 1.68
CA SER A 2 -8.87 -19.46 2.62
C SER A 2 -7.39 -19.41 3.05
N PRO A 3 -7.03 -19.95 4.23
CA PRO A 3 -5.63 -19.96 4.69
C PRO A 3 -4.64 -20.60 3.70
N PRO A 4 -4.94 -21.72 3.01
CA PRO A 4 -4.03 -22.27 1.99
C PRO A 4 -3.77 -21.32 0.82
N SER A 5 -4.78 -20.57 0.38
CA SER A 5 -4.61 -19.59 -0.69
C SER A 5 -3.66 -18.45 -0.28
N ASN A 6 -3.73 -18.02 0.98
CA ASN A 6 -2.82 -17.00 1.51
C ASN A 6 -1.37 -17.49 1.58
N ILE A 7 -1.15 -18.77 1.89
CA ILE A 7 0.19 -19.38 1.87
C ILE A 7 0.77 -19.33 0.46
N VAL A 8 -0.02 -19.66 -0.56
CA VAL A 8 0.42 -19.63 -1.96
C VAL A 8 0.78 -18.20 -2.40
N VAL A 9 -0.02 -17.19 -2.02
CA VAL A 9 0.31 -15.78 -2.28
C VAL A 9 1.63 -15.40 -1.59
N GLY A 10 1.81 -15.79 -0.33
CA GLY A 10 3.04 -15.57 0.42
C GLY A 10 4.28 -16.17 -0.26
N LEU A 11 4.18 -17.41 -0.72
CA LEU A 11 5.25 -18.06 -1.50
C LEU A 11 5.48 -17.32 -2.83
N GLY A 12 4.41 -16.89 -3.49
CA GLY A 12 4.50 -16.10 -4.71
C GLY A 12 5.22 -14.76 -4.56
N ARG A 13 5.24 -14.16 -3.36
CA ARG A 13 5.99 -12.92 -3.07
C ARG A 13 7.51 -13.14 -3.01
N SER A 14 7.96 -14.33 -2.65
CA SER A 14 9.40 -14.63 -2.61
C SER A 14 9.94 -15.02 -3.98
N LEU A 15 9.13 -15.66 -4.83
CA LEU A 15 9.59 -16.17 -6.13
C LEU A 15 10.23 -15.12 -7.05
N PRO A 16 9.69 -13.90 -7.25
CA PRO A 16 10.34 -12.89 -8.09
C PRO A 16 11.69 -12.42 -7.56
N LYS A 17 11.97 -12.59 -6.26
CA LYS A 17 13.26 -12.24 -5.65
C LYS A 17 14.33 -13.30 -5.95
N GLU A 18 13.92 -14.58 -6.02
CA GLU A 18 14.81 -15.71 -6.32
C GLU A 18 14.95 -15.94 -7.83
N LEU A 19 13.89 -15.73 -8.59
CA LEU A 19 13.79 -16.00 -10.02
C LEU A 19 13.30 -14.73 -10.76
N PRO A 20 14.18 -13.78 -11.10
CA PRO A 20 13.80 -12.48 -11.67
C PRO A 20 13.10 -12.54 -13.04
N TYR A 21 13.24 -13.66 -13.74
CA TYR A 21 12.61 -13.92 -15.04
C TYR A 21 11.20 -14.48 -14.92
N VAL A 22 10.74 -14.83 -13.71
CA VAL A 22 9.39 -15.33 -13.49
C VAL A 22 8.43 -14.15 -13.39
N ILE A 23 7.44 -14.15 -14.28
CA ILE A 23 6.35 -13.18 -14.27
C ILE A 23 5.12 -13.87 -13.69
N LEU A 24 4.67 -13.37 -12.54
CA LEU A 24 3.61 -13.97 -11.75
C LEU A 24 2.58 -12.90 -11.36
N GLN A 25 1.32 -13.30 -11.29
CA GLN A 25 0.24 -12.45 -10.81
C GLN A 25 -0.82 -13.29 -10.10
N PHE A 26 -1.27 -12.82 -8.95
CA PHE A 26 -2.38 -13.37 -8.18
C PHE A 26 -3.61 -12.52 -8.33
N LEU A 27 -4.74 -13.17 -8.57
CA LEU A 27 -6.06 -12.55 -8.60
C LEU A 27 -6.91 -13.16 -7.49
N ALA A 28 -7.24 -12.35 -6.49
CA ALA A 28 -7.99 -12.75 -5.31
C ALA A 28 -9.37 -12.10 -5.26
N ALA A 29 -10.34 -12.77 -4.66
CA ALA A 29 -11.66 -12.22 -4.34
C ALA A 29 -12.18 -12.82 -3.03
N ASN A 30 -13.20 -12.18 -2.43
CA ASN A 30 -13.84 -12.73 -1.23
C ASN A 30 -14.83 -13.84 -1.61
N SER A 31 -15.46 -13.73 -2.78
CA SER A 31 -16.41 -14.70 -3.33
C SER A 31 -16.20 -14.91 -4.83
N LEU A 32 -16.56 -16.09 -5.34
CA LEU A 32 -16.52 -16.38 -6.78
C LEU A 32 -17.48 -15.48 -7.58
N ALA A 33 -18.56 -15.00 -6.96
CA ALA A 33 -19.54 -14.11 -7.59
C ALA A 33 -18.96 -12.71 -7.91
N GLU A 34 -17.83 -12.33 -7.30
CA GLU A 34 -17.14 -11.07 -7.57
C GLU A 34 -16.34 -11.14 -8.87
N PHE A 35 -16.01 -12.33 -9.36
CA PHE A 35 -15.30 -12.48 -10.63
C PHE A 35 -16.25 -12.29 -11.81
N SER A 36 -15.90 -11.32 -12.65
CA SER A 36 -16.45 -11.20 -14.00
C SER A 36 -15.48 -11.78 -15.01
N ALA A 37 -15.99 -12.46 -16.05
CA ALA A 37 -15.17 -12.95 -17.16
C ALA A 37 -14.32 -11.83 -17.79
N ALA A 38 -14.86 -10.61 -17.86
CA ALA A 38 -14.12 -9.45 -18.35
C ALA A 38 -12.92 -9.09 -17.47
N VAL A 39 -13.04 -9.21 -16.14
CA VAL A 39 -11.95 -8.94 -15.20
C VAL A 39 -10.86 -9.99 -15.38
N VAL A 40 -11.22 -11.28 -15.37
CA VAL A 40 -10.27 -12.39 -15.51
C VAL A 40 -9.54 -12.32 -16.85
N ALA A 41 -10.25 -12.10 -17.95
CA ALA A 41 -9.65 -11.97 -19.27
C ALA A 41 -8.71 -10.76 -19.35
N LYS A 42 -9.13 -9.60 -18.80
CA LYS A 42 -8.31 -8.39 -18.79
C LYS A 42 -7.03 -8.56 -17.96
N THR A 43 -7.11 -9.19 -16.80
CA THR A 43 -5.92 -9.45 -15.96
C THR A 43 -4.98 -10.45 -16.63
N PHE A 44 -5.53 -11.53 -17.20
CA PHE A 44 -4.73 -12.52 -17.92
C PHE A 44 -4.01 -11.92 -19.15
N LEU A 45 -4.72 -11.13 -19.96
CA LEU A 45 -4.12 -10.48 -21.12
C LEU A 45 -3.02 -9.49 -20.72
N ARG A 46 -3.22 -8.73 -19.63
CA ARG A 46 -2.16 -7.85 -19.09
C ARG A 46 -0.92 -8.64 -18.73
N LEU A 47 -1.06 -9.77 -18.03
CA LEU A 47 0.06 -10.63 -17.67
C LEU A 47 0.78 -11.19 -18.90
N ALA A 48 0.03 -11.71 -19.88
CA ALA A 48 0.58 -12.28 -21.10
C ALA A 48 1.36 -11.25 -21.93
N ILE A 49 0.84 -10.02 -22.03
CA ILE A 49 1.50 -8.92 -22.74
C ILE A 49 2.76 -8.47 -21.99
N SER A 50 2.72 -8.38 -20.65
CA SER A 50 3.89 -8.05 -19.83
C SER A 50 5.03 -9.04 -20.01
N GLY A 51 4.74 -10.33 -20.26
CA GLY A 51 5.74 -11.35 -20.54
C GLY A 51 6.28 -11.38 -21.96
N TRP A 52 5.71 -10.58 -22.87
CA TRP A 52 6.15 -10.57 -24.26
C TRP A 52 7.41 -9.69 -24.42
N SER A 53 8.55 -10.35 -24.66
CA SER A 53 9.88 -9.74 -24.86
C SER A 53 9.94 -8.65 -25.95
N GLY A 54 9.04 -8.66 -26.94
CA GLY A 54 8.95 -7.64 -27.99
C GLY A 54 8.43 -6.28 -27.51
N LEU A 55 7.76 -6.23 -26.36
CA LEU A 55 7.17 -5.02 -25.76
C LEU A 55 7.83 -4.65 -24.42
N ALA A 56 8.50 -5.60 -23.76
CA ALA A 56 8.99 -5.50 -22.38
C ALA A 56 10.13 -4.49 -22.12
N GLY A 57 10.60 -3.75 -23.13
CA GLY A 57 11.81 -2.92 -23.01
C GLY A 57 11.69 -1.47 -23.47
N ARG A 58 10.54 -1.01 -23.98
CA ARG A 58 10.49 0.32 -24.63
C ARG A 58 9.52 1.34 -24.04
N TYR A 59 8.29 0.99 -23.62
CA TYR A 59 7.32 2.02 -23.19
C TYR A 59 6.22 1.50 -22.24
N THR A 60 6.50 0.52 -21.39
CA THR A 60 5.48 -0.02 -20.47
C THR A 60 5.38 0.83 -19.21
N PHE A 61 4.57 1.90 -19.25
CA PHE A 61 4.09 2.60 -18.04
C PHE A 61 3.18 1.73 -17.15
N TYR A 62 2.88 0.51 -17.61
CA TYR A 62 2.16 -0.49 -16.84
C TYR A 62 3.14 -1.29 -15.98
N ALA A 63 3.10 -1.07 -14.67
CA ALA A 63 3.69 -1.98 -13.70
C ALA A 63 2.94 -3.32 -13.74
N THR A 64 3.69 -4.43 -13.80
CA THR A 64 3.12 -5.75 -13.57
C THR A 64 2.90 -5.91 -12.07
N GLU A 65 1.67 -5.68 -11.63
CA GLU A 65 1.30 -5.84 -10.22
C GLU A 65 1.19 -7.34 -9.89
N LEU A 66 1.96 -7.76 -8.89
CA LEU A 66 2.01 -9.16 -8.43
C LEU A 66 0.69 -9.62 -7.83
N GLU A 67 -0.06 -8.71 -7.19
CA GLU A 67 -1.29 -9.03 -6.46
C GLU A 67 -2.42 -8.08 -6.86
N LEU A 68 -3.57 -8.65 -7.16
CA LEU A 68 -4.81 -7.95 -7.45
C LEU A 68 -5.92 -8.53 -6.58
N LYS A 69 -6.72 -7.67 -5.96
CA LYS A 69 -7.93 -8.05 -5.22
C LYS A 69 -9.16 -7.51 -5.93
N VAL A 70 -10.16 -8.34 -6.14
CA VAL A 70 -11.48 -7.92 -6.61
C VAL A 70 -12.36 -7.72 -5.38
N GLU A 71 -12.96 -6.55 -5.27
CA GLU A 71 -13.87 -6.19 -4.19
C GLU A 71 -14.88 -5.20 -4.76
N GLU A 72 -16.18 -5.43 -4.51
CA GLU A 72 -17.27 -4.55 -5.00
C GLU A 72 -17.18 -4.26 -6.52
N ARG A 73 -16.79 -5.26 -7.32
CA ARG A 73 -16.57 -5.16 -8.79
C ARG A 73 -15.44 -4.20 -9.21
N LYS A 74 -14.61 -3.76 -8.27
CA LYS A 74 -13.41 -2.97 -8.52
C LYS A 74 -12.17 -3.85 -8.35
N VAL A 75 -11.14 -3.58 -9.14
CA VAL A 75 -9.83 -4.20 -8.98
C VAL A 75 -8.96 -3.28 -8.15
N LEU A 76 -8.55 -3.76 -6.99
CA LEU A 76 -7.70 -3.07 -6.02
C LEU A 76 -6.28 -3.65 -6.09
N ILE A 77 -5.30 -2.78 -5.86
CA ILE A 77 -3.89 -3.14 -5.78
C ILE A 77 -3.44 -2.90 -4.33
N PRO A 78 -2.92 -3.91 -3.62
CA PRO A 78 -2.39 -3.70 -2.29
C PRO A 78 -1.13 -2.83 -2.35
N ARG A 79 -1.08 -1.80 -1.50
CA ARG A 79 0.10 -0.97 -1.29
C ARG A 79 0.46 -0.98 0.19
N ILE A 80 1.76 -0.99 0.47
CA ILE A 80 2.26 -0.83 1.84
C ILE A 80 2.27 0.66 2.13
N VAL A 81 1.54 1.06 3.18
CA VAL A 81 1.47 2.45 3.66
C VAL A 81 1.99 2.46 5.10
N LEU A 82 2.66 3.55 5.48
CA LEU A 82 3.12 3.73 6.85
C LEU A 82 1.92 3.90 7.79
N ASP A 83 1.89 3.11 8.85
CA ASP A 83 0.92 3.27 9.93
C ASP A 83 1.57 4.16 11.00
N ALA A 84 1.15 5.43 11.04
CA ALA A 84 1.65 6.40 12.00
C ALA A 84 1.41 5.92 13.43
N ALA A 85 0.16 5.60 13.81
CA ALA A 85 -0.18 5.22 15.18
C ALA A 85 0.64 4.04 15.72
N ILE A 86 0.87 2.99 14.91
CA ILE A 86 1.70 1.85 15.32
C ILE A 86 3.18 2.25 15.41
N ASN A 87 3.68 3.00 14.44
CA ASN A 87 5.06 3.48 14.45
C ASN A 87 5.32 4.41 15.64
N ASP A 88 4.36 5.24 15.99
CA ASP A 88 4.42 6.22 17.09
C ASP A 88 4.47 5.49 18.43
N ARG A 89 3.60 4.49 18.60
CA ARG A 89 3.66 3.60 19.75
C ARG A 89 5.03 2.90 19.86
N PHE A 90 5.58 2.42 18.75
CA PHE A 90 6.90 1.78 18.75
C PHE A 90 8.03 2.77 19.04
N ASN A 91 7.98 3.97 18.47
CA ASN A 91 9.01 4.98 18.58
C ASN A 91 9.00 5.72 19.93
N SER A 92 7.85 5.79 20.60
CA SER A 92 7.73 6.39 21.95
C SER A 92 8.66 5.75 23.00
N THR A 93 9.10 4.51 22.75
CA THR A 93 10.06 3.80 23.62
C THR A 93 11.53 4.19 23.34
N ARG A 94 11.83 4.77 22.17
CA ARG A 94 13.20 5.03 21.70
C ARG A 94 13.55 6.51 21.53
N SER A 95 12.58 7.37 21.28
CA SER A 95 12.76 8.83 21.18
C SER A 95 11.42 9.54 21.37
N LEU A 96 11.41 10.76 21.92
CA LEU A 96 10.22 11.61 21.92
C LEU A 96 9.90 11.98 20.48
N SER A 97 8.83 11.40 19.92
CA SER A 97 8.35 11.73 18.58
C SER A 97 7.68 13.10 18.61
N VAL A 98 8.44 14.15 18.34
CA VAL A 98 7.93 15.51 18.15
C VAL A 98 7.39 15.62 16.72
N TYR A 99 6.08 15.76 16.57
CA TYR A 99 5.46 16.03 15.27
C TYR A 99 5.54 17.53 14.99
N HIS A 100 6.18 17.90 13.89
CA HIS A 100 6.03 19.23 13.30
C HIS A 100 4.91 19.15 12.27
N CYS A 101 3.75 19.73 12.57
CA CYS A 101 2.70 19.92 11.57
C CYS A 101 3.22 20.90 10.51
N ILE A 102 3.57 20.38 9.33
CA ILE A 102 3.82 21.23 8.17
C ILE A 102 2.46 21.75 7.71
N LYS A 103 2.15 23.01 8.07
CA LYS A 103 1.02 23.75 7.49
C LYS A 103 1.17 23.81 5.97
N GLY A 104 0.11 23.51 5.24
CA GLY A 104 0.02 23.82 3.82
C GLY A 104 0.09 25.33 3.60
N PRO A 105 0.60 25.81 2.45
CA PRO A 105 0.84 27.23 2.21
C PRO A 105 -0.41 28.11 2.09
N ASP A 106 -1.62 27.53 2.02
CA ASP A 106 -2.84 28.24 1.62
C ASP A 106 -4.00 28.15 2.64
N ASP A 107 -3.76 27.78 3.90
CA ASP A 107 -4.83 27.67 4.91
C ASP A 107 -4.89 28.91 5.82
N ASP A 108 -5.69 29.90 5.42
CA ASP A 108 -6.02 31.14 6.15
C ASP A 108 -7.23 31.01 7.09
N GLY A 109 -7.66 29.77 7.38
CA GLY A 109 -8.66 29.49 8.40
C GLY A 109 -8.93 27.99 8.46
N PHE A 110 -8.20 27.28 9.32
CA PHE A 110 -8.44 25.86 9.56
C PHE A 110 -9.41 25.73 10.74
N ASP A 111 -10.57 25.15 10.44
CA ASP A 111 -11.58 24.69 11.38
C ASP A 111 -10.94 23.68 12.35
N ASP A 112 -10.95 23.99 13.64
CA ASP A 112 -10.23 23.30 14.73
C ASP A 112 -10.85 21.93 15.09
N GLY A 113 -11.44 21.24 14.12
CA GLY A 113 -12.40 20.16 14.35
C GLY A 113 -11.83 18.78 14.72
N ASP A 114 -10.52 18.53 14.60
CA ASP A 114 -9.98 17.20 14.95
C ASP A 114 -8.48 17.21 15.35
N CYS A 115 -8.07 18.19 16.15
CA CYS A 115 -6.91 18.03 17.02
C CYS A 115 -7.39 17.54 18.39
N GLY A 116 -7.92 16.32 18.42
CA GLY A 116 -8.41 15.68 19.63
C GLY A 116 -7.34 15.63 20.73
N ASP A 117 -7.54 16.48 21.74
CA ASP A 117 -7.11 16.32 23.13
C ASP A 117 -5.65 15.88 23.35
N PHE A 118 -4.70 16.75 23.02
CA PHE A 118 -3.35 16.62 23.55
C PHE A 118 -3.27 17.38 24.86
N GLY A 119 -3.36 16.60 25.93
CA GLY A 119 -3.26 17.06 27.29
C GLY A 119 -2.16 18.09 27.50
N ASP A 120 -2.55 19.12 28.24
CA ASP A 120 -1.74 20.10 28.94
C ASP A 120 -0.38 19.55 29.39
N TYR A 121 0.68 19.92 28.69
CA TYR A 121 2.05 19.80 29.19
C TYR A 121 2.73 21.15 29.05
N GLY A 122 2.65 21.88 30.16
CA GLY A 122 3.26 23.18 30.34
C GLY A 122 4.78 23.19 30.18
N ASP A 123 5.23 24.37 29.79
CA ASP A 123 6.40 25.07 30.31
C ASP A 123 7.71 24.27 30.33
N TYR A 124 8.42 24.26 29.20
CA TYR A 124 9.86 24.07 29.21
C TYR A 124 10.53 25.39 28.83
N GLY A 125 11.05 26.02 29.88
CA GLY A 125 11.71 27.30 29.85
C GLY A 125 13.04 27.33 29.09
N ASP A 126 13.33 28.57 28.69
CA ASP A 126 14.61 29.23 28.46
C ASP A 126 15.89 28.38 28.62
N TYR A 127 16.63 28.25 27.52
CA TYR A 127 18.04 27.89 27.56
C TYR A 127 18.84 29.10 27.05
N GLY A 128 19.19 29.98 27.98
CA GLY A 128 20.20 31.00 27.80
C GLY A 128 21.63 30.45 27.88
N GLU A 129 22.50 31.23 27.22
CA GLU A 129 23.99 31.22 27.09
C GLU A 129 24.66 30.19 26.16
#